data_AF-A0A7X6USN4-F1
#
_entry.id   AF-A0A7X6USN4-F1
#
_cell.length_a   1.000
_cell.length_b   1.000
_cell.length_c   1.000
_cell.angle_alpha   90.00
_cell.angle_beta   90.00
_cell.angle_gamma   90.00
#
_symmetry.space_group_name_H-M   'P 1'
#
loop_
_entity.id
_entity.type
_entity.pdbx_description
1 polymer ?
#
loop_
_entity_poly.entity_id
_entity_poly.type
_entity_poly.pdbx_seq_one_letter_code
_entity_poly.pdbx_strand_id
1 'polypeptide(L)'
;MRTADFNYLLPPELIAQQPPARRTAARMMVIDRARGSLAHHRVSDLPSLLLPGDLLVVNDTRVFPARLYGHKLASGGQVEVLLIEERSSALPRSADPSGRPLRLSSTWEALLKASRFPRAGTWLELAAGLIRAEGISELGQGRALLRLQHAQPLLDILKRVGTMPLPPY
;
A
#
# COMPACT_ATOMS: atom_id res chain seq x y z
N MET A 1 13.13 -25.18 8.15
CA MET A 1 11.76 -25.72 8.24
C MET A 1 11.28 -26.03 6.83
N ARG A 2 10.69 -27.21 6.63
CA ARG A 2 10.11 -27.62 5.35
C ARG A 2 8.64 -27.22 5.34
N THR A 3 8.08 -26.93 4.17
CA THR A 3 6.64 -26.63 4.02
C THR A 3 5.77 -27.76 4.55
N ALA A 4 6.24 -29.01 4.43
CA ALA A 4 5.56 -30.21 4.94
C ALA A 4 5.35 -30.20 6.46
N ASP A 5 6.19 -29.49 7.23
CA ASP A 5 6.09 -29.42 8.70
C ASP A 5 4.82 -28.66 9.16
N PHE A 6 4.14 -27.97 8.24
CA PHE A 6 2.92 -27.19 8.48
C PHE A 6 1.68 -27.76 7.78
N ASN A 7 1.78 -28.95 7.20
CA ASN A 7 0.65 -29.59 6.52
C ASN A 7 -0.32 -30.23 7.52
N TYR A 8 -1.62 -30.07 7.30
CA TYR A 8 -2.67 -30.70 8.10
C TYR A 8 -3.86 -31.06 7.21
N LEU A 9 -4.65 -32.05 7.62
CA LEU A 9 -5.87 -32.42 6.91
C LEU A 9 -6.93 -31.33 7.13
N LEU A 10 -7.26 -30.60 6.07
CA LEU A 10 -8.35 -29.63 6.06
C LEU A 10 -9.43 -30.08 5.06
N PRO A 11 -10.53 -30.69 5.54
CA PRO A 11 -11.67 -31.00 4.69
C PRO A 11 -12.21 -29.73 4.01
N PRO A 12 -12.42 -29.72 2.68
CA PRO A 12 -12.87 -28.53 1.93
C PRO A 12 -14.16 -27.90 2.46
N GLU A 13 -15.07 -28.71 2.99
CA GLU A 13 -16.34 -28.30 3.57
C GLU A 13 -16.19 -27.45 4.85
N LEU A 14 -15.02 -27.51 5.51
CA LEU A 14 -14.71 -26.69 6.68
C LEU A 14 -14.15 -25.30 6.29
N ILE A 15 -13.92 -25.04 5.00
CA ILE A 15 -13.51 -23.73 4.49
C ILE A 15 -14.77 -22.88 4.29
N ALA A 16 -14.92 -21.88 5.16
CA ALA A 16 -16.05 -20.95 5.08
C ALA A 16 -16.06 -20.18 3.74
N GLN A 17 -17.12 -20.37 2.96
CA GLN A 17 -17.32 -19.67 1.68
C GLN A 17 -17.89 -18.25 1.86
N GLN A 18 -18.57 -18.01 2.98
CA GLN A 18 -19.15 -16.73 3.34
C GLN A 18 -19.00 -16.49 4.85
N PRO A 19 -18.89 -15.22 5.29
CA PRO A 19 -18.89 -14.91 6.71
C PRO A 19 -20.26 -15.23 7.34
N PRO A 20 -20.32 -15.48 8.67
CA PRO A 20 -21.59 -15.64 9.36
C PRO A 20 -22.40 -14.32 9.34
N ALA A 21 -23.73 -14.43 9.34
CA ALA A 21 -24.64 -13.28 9.31
C ALA A 21 -24.35 -12.26 10.42
N ARG A 22 -23.99 -12.74 11.61
CA ARG A 22 -23.47 -11.93 12.71
C ARG A 22 -21.99 -12.25 12.90
N ARG A 23 -21.10 -11.32 12.58
CA ARG A 23 -19.64 -11.50 12.69
C ARG A 23 -19.19 -11.97 14.07
N THR A 24 -19.78 -11.42 15.13
CA THR A 24 -19.42 -11.78 16.51
C THR A 24 -19.86 -13.19 16.93
N ALA A 25 -20.70 -13.86 16.15
CA ALA A 25 -21.11 -15.24 16.40
C ALA A 25 -20.08 -16.28 15.90
N ALA A 26 -19.05 -15.85 15.18
CA ALA A 26 -17.96 -16.73 14.75
C ALA A 26 -17.29 -17.41 15.95
N ARG A 27 -16.90 -18.68 15.77
CA ARG A 27 -16.14 -19.43 16.77
C ARG A 27 -14.74 -18.83 16.89
N MET A 28 -14.23 -18.78 18.11
CA MET A 28 -12.89 -18.33 18.45
C MET A 28 -12.21 -19.45 19.26
N MET A 29 -11.03 -19.87 18.82
CA MET A 29 -10.19 -20.82 19.57
C MET A 29 -9.20 -20.03 20.41
N VAL A 30 -9.17 -20.27 21.71
CA VAL A 30 -8.23 -19.65 22.64
C VAL A 30 -7.19 -20.69 23.03
N ILE A 31 -5.92 -20.35 22.87
CA ILE A 31 -4.79 -21.24 23.18
C ILE A 31 -3.99 -20.58 24.30
N ASP A 32 -3.93 -21.23 25.47
CA ASP A 32 -3.01 -20.85 26.53
C ASP A 32 -1.65 -21.50 26.23
N ARG A 33 -0.71 -20.70 25.73
CA ARG A 33 0.63 -21.18 25.35
C ARG A 33 1.45 -21.69 26.54
N ALA A 34 1.23 -21.14 27.74
CA ALA A 34 1.99 -21.51 28.93
C ALA A 34 1.49 -22.84 29.51
N ARG A 35 0.17 -23.06 29.49
CA ARG A 35 -0.47 -24.28 29.99
C ARG A 35 -0.64 -25.36 28.93
N GLY A 36 -0.47 -25.03 27.65
CA GLY A 36 -0.74 -25.93 26.53
C GLY A 36 -2.21 -26.31 26.39
N SER A 37 -3.12 -25.53 26.97
CA SER A 37 -4.56 -25.82 26.97
C SER A 37 -5.29 -25.05 25.87
N LEU A 38 -6.46 -25.57 25.49
CA LEU A 38 -7.31 -25.02 24.45
C LEU A 38 -8.73 -24.84 24.98
N ALA A 39 -9.34 -23.72 24.64
CA ALA A 39 -10.75 -23.44 24.92
C ALA A 39 -11.47 -22.95 23.66
N HIS A 40 -12.77 -23.22 23.59
CA HIS A 40 -13.65 -22.78 22.52
C HIS A 40 -14.59 -21.68 23.03
N HIS A 41 -14.55 -20.54 22.35
CA HIS A 41 -15.34 -19.36 22.63
C HIS A 41 -16.02 -18.85 21.36
N ARG A 42 -16.74 -17.74 21.47
CA ARG A 42 -17.16 -16.91 20.34
C ARG A 42 -16.41 -15.58 20.36
N VAL A 43 -16.35 -14.91 19.20
CA VAL A 43 -15.75 -13.58 19.11
C VAL A 43 -16.45 -12.57 20.04
N SER A 44 -17.74 -12.74 20.31
CA SER A 44 -18.48 -11.96 21.32
C SER A 44 -17.90 -12.03 22.73
N ASP A 45 -17.14 -13.08 23.05
CA ASP A 45 -16.61 -13.31 24.39
C ASP A 45 -15.26 -12.62 24.58
N LEU A 46 -14.66 -12.07 23.50
CA LEU A 46 -13.34 -11.44 23.53
C LEU A 46 -13.19 -10.38 24.63
N PRO A 47 -14.15 -9.47 24.89
CA PRO A 47 -14.01 -8.49 25.96
C PRO A 47 -13.82 -9.11 27.34
N SER A 48 -14.36 -10.31 27.60
CA SER A 48 -14.21 -11.02 28.87
C SER A 48 -12.85 -11.70 29.07
N LEU A 49 -12.08 -11.83 27.98
CA LEU A 49 -10.76 -12.45 27.97
C LEU A 49 -9.63 -11.42 28.11
N LEU A 50 -9.95 -10.12 28.00
CA LEU A 50 -9.00 -9.03 28.13
C LEU A 50 -8.94 -8.55 29.57
N LEU A 51 -7.75 -8.16 30.00
CA LEU A 51 -7.52 -7.56 31.31
C LEU A 51 -7.51 -6.02 31.20
N PRO A 52 -7.86 -5.31 32.28
CA PRO A 52 -7.64 -3.87 32.35
C PRO A 52 -6.17 -3.53 32.07
N GLY A 53 -5.93 -2.68 31.06
CA GLY A 53 -4.59 -2.29 30.62
C GLY A 53 -4.12 -2.98 29.33
N ASP A 54 -4.85 -3.98 28.82
CA ASP A 54 -4.54 -4.58 27.52
C ASP A 54 -4.75 -3.59 26.36
N LEU A 55 -3.84 -3.63 25.37
CA LEU A 55 -3.93 -2.83 24.16
C LEU A 55 -4.40 -3.68 22.98
N LEU A 56 -5.59 -3.37 22.45
CA LEU A 56 -6.06 -3.95 21.20
C LEU A 56 -5.61 -3.10 20.01
N VAL A 57 -4.63 -3.62 19.26
CA VAL A 57 -4.16 -2.97 18.01
C VAL A 57 -4.99 -3.50 16.85
N VAL A 58 -5.79 -2.63 16.24
CA VAL A 58 -6.62 -2.95 15.07
C VAL A 58 -6.01 -2.32 13.82
N ASN A 59 -5.91 -3.10 12.75
CA ASN A 59 -5.50 -2.59 11.45
C ASN A 59 -6.71 -1.99 10.71
N ASP A 60 -6.81 -0.67 10.69
CA ASP A 60 -7.75 0.07 9.84
C ASP A 60 -7.08 0.40 8.50
N THR A 61 -7.30 -0.45 7.48
CA THR A 61 -6.69 -0.27 6.16
C THR A 61 -7.36 0.87 5.39
N ARG A 62 -6.76 2.06 5.42
CA ARG A 62 -7.13 3.16 4.51
C ARG A 62 -6.39 3.02 3.20
N VAL A 63 -6.99 2.35 2.24
CA VAL A 63 -6.45 2.26 0.88
C VAL A 63 -6.77 3.57 0.16
N PHE A 64 -5.77 4.44 0.00
CA PHE A 64 -5.87 5.53 -0.98
C PHE A 64 -5.34 5.03 -2.33
N PRO A 65 -5.89 5.49 -3.47
CA PRO A 65 -5.54 5.01 -4.80
C PRO A 65 -4.15 5.52 -5.22
N ALA A 66 -3.12 4.94 -4.62
CA ALA A 66 -1.73 5.35 -4.70
C ALA A 66 -1.01 4.84 -5.96
N ARG A 67 -1.67 3.98 -6.76
CA ARG A 67 -1.09 3.38 -7.96
C ARG A 67 -1.34 4.28 -9.17
N LEU A 68 -0.24 4.69 -9.80
CA LEU A 68 -0.19 5.57 -10.95
C LEU A 68 0.53 4.87 -12.11
N TYR A 69 -0.01 5.04 -13.30
CA TYR A 69 0.63 4.59 -14.54
C TYR A 69 1.18 5.78 -15.31
N GLY A 70 2.23 5.54 -16.08
CA GLY A 70 2.88 6.57 -16.84
C GLY A 70 4.00 6.07 -17.73
N HIS A 71 4.82 7.01 -18.19
CA HIS A 71 5.96 6.73 -19.05
C HIS A 71 7.15 7.65 -18.73
N LYS A 72 8.35 7.19 -19.06
CA LYS A 72 9.57 8.01 -19.03
C LYS A 72 9.54 9.02 -20.17
N LEU A 73 9.77 10.30 -19.89
CA LEU A 73 9.78 11.34 -20.94
C LEU A 73 10.87 11.12 -21.99
N ALA A 74 12.06 10.68 -21.57
CA ALA A 74 13.19 10.52 -22.48
C ALA A 74 13.07 9.31 -23.42
N SER A 75 12.46 8.21 -22.96
CA SER A 75 12.49 6.93 -23.69
C SER A 75 11.11 6.37 -24.04
N GLY A 76 10.02 6.99 -23.58
CA GLY A 76 8.66 6.47 -23.71
C GLY A 76 8.38 5.18 -22.94
N GLY A 77 9.35 4.67 -22.17
CA GLY A 77 9.23 3.38 -21.48
C GLY A 77 8.18 3.44 -20.38
N GLN A 78 7.27 2.46 -20.35
CA GLN A 78 6.19 2.38 -19.37
C GLN A 78 6.74 2.24 -17.95
N VAL A 79 6.02 2.85 -17.00
CA VAL A 79 6.31 2.76 -15.57
C VAL A 79 4.99 2.69 -14.79
N GLU A 80 4.96 1.79 -13.81
CA GLU A 80 3.95 1.76 -12.77
C GLU A 80 4.60 2.23 -11.45
N VAL A 81 3.91 3.14 -10.76
CA VAL A 81 4.35 3.78 -9.52
C VAL A 81 3.29 3.53 -8.45
N LEU A 82 3.67 2.95 -7.32
CA LEU A 82 2.84 2.86 -6.14
C LEU A 82 3.42 3.76 -5.05
N LEU A 83 2.73 4.85 -4.71
CA LEU A 83 3.14 5.75 -3.63
C LEU A 83 3.00 5.06 -2.27
N ILE A 84 4.03 5.10 -1.45
CA ILE A 84 4.06 4.45 -0.13
C ILE A 84 3.97 5.49 0.98
N GLU A 85 4.93 6.41 1.02
CA GLU A 85 5.09 7.36 2.12
C GLU A 85 5.57 8.72 1.60
N GLU A 86 4.92 9.79 2.06
CA GLU A 86 5.40 11.15 1.82
C GLU A 86 6.55 11.47 2.78
N ARG A 87 7.72 11.78 2.23
CA ARG A 87 8.93 12.12 3.00
C ARG A 87 9.02 13.62 3.31
N SER A 88 8.53 14.48 2.41
CA SER A 88 8.50 15.93 2.60
C SER A 88 7.59 16.61 1.58
N SER A 89 7.03 17.77 1.96
CA SER A 89 6.33 18.67 1.05
C SER A 89 7.03 20.03 1.00
N ALA A 90 7.07 20.65 -0.18
CA ALA A 90 7.69 21.96 -0.38
C ALA A 90 7.04 22.70 -1.57
N LEU A 91 7.25 24.02 -1.63
CA LEU A 91 6.95 24.78 -2.84
C LEU A 91 7.95 24.40 -3.95
N PRO A 92 7.51 24.31 -5.23
CA PRO A 92 8.40 24.02 -6.34
C PRO A 92 9.50 25.08 -6.44
N ARG A 93 10.77 24.66 -6.49
CA ARG A 93 11.92 25.57 -6.63
C ARG A 93 12.28 25.90 -8.09
N SER A 94 11.64 25.23 -9.05
CA SER A 94 11.83 25.46 -10.49
C SER A 94 10.56 25.09 -11.26
N ALA A 95 10.41 25.66 -12.45
CA ALA A 95 9.48 25.15 -13.45
C ALA A 95 9.97 23.78 -13.98
N ASP A 96 9.04 22.93 -14.41
CA ASP A 96 9.36 21.75 -15.23
C ASP A 96 10.09 22.22 -16.50
N PRO A 97 11.07 21.48 -17.06
CA PRO A 97 11.64 21.76 -18.38
C PRO A 97 10.61 22.03 -19.51
N SER A 98 9.34 21.63 -19.34
CA SER A 98 8.24 21.96 -20.25
C SER A 98 7.58 23.35 -20.05
N GLY A 99 7.97 24.13 -19.04
CA GLY A 99 7.45 25.49 -18.78
C GLY A 99 6.06 25.56 -18.12
N ARG A 100 5.49 24.42 -17.69
CA ARG A 100 4.17 24.40 -17.05
C ARG A 100 4.20 24.95 -15.61
N PRO A 101 3.16 25.71 -15.17
CA PRO A 101 3.09 26.21 -13.81
C PRO A 101 2.81 25.06 -12.84
N LEU A 102 3.86 24.64 -12.15
CA LEU A 102 3.76 23.71 -11.03
C LEU A 102 3.51 24.51 -9.76
N ARG A 103 2.56 24.06 -8.95
CA ARG A 103 2.10 24.80 -7.75
C ARG A 103 2.51 24.12 -6.46
N LEU A 104 2.63 22.78 -6.50
CA LEU A 104 2.88 21.94 -5.34
C LEU A 104 3.97 20.92 -5.69
N SER A 105 4.87 20.66 -4.73
CA SER A 105 5.91 19.65 -4.85
C SER A 105 5.96 18.81 -3.57
N SER A 106 6.11 17.49 -3.73
CA SER A 106 6.31 16.58 -2.60
C SER A 106 7.30 15.48 -2.97
N THR A 107 8.07 15.01 -1.99
CA THR A 107 8.99 13.88 -2.15
C THR A 107 8.32 12.66 -1.56
N TRP A 108 8.25 11.58 -2.35
CA TRP A 108 7.60 10.34 -1.99
C TRP A 108 8.55 9.17 -2.12
N GLU A 109 8.47 8.25 -1.17
CA GLU A 109 8.92 6.89 -1.38
C GLU A 109 7.85 6.13 -2.18
N ALA A 110 8.27 5.46 -3.24
CA ALA A 110 7.40 4.73 -4.12
C ALA A 110 7.99 3.37 -4.52
N LEU A 111 7.13 2.38 -4.71
CA LEU A 111 7.47 1.14 -5.41
C LEU A 111 7.34 1.38 -6.91
N LEU A 112 8.34 0.97 -7.67
CA LEU A 112 8.39 1.11 -9.12
C LEU A 112 8.42 -0.25 -9.79
N LYS A 113 7.60 -0.40 -10.83
CA LYS A 113 7.70 -1.51 -11.78
C LYS A 113 8.03 -0.92 -13.14
N ALA A 114 9.29 -1.09 -13.55
CA ALA A 114 9.81 -0.63 -14.83
C ALA A 114 10.99 -1.50 -15.28
N SER A 115 11.20 -1.64 -16.59
CA SER A 115 12.32 -2.44 -17.14
C SER A 115 13.71 -1.89 -16.81
N ARG A 116 13.80 -0.58 -16.56
CA ARG A 116 15.00 0.08 -16.02
C ARG A 116 14.56 1.09 -14.97
N PHE A 117 15.24 1.17 -13.84
CA PHE A 117 14.91 2.19 -12.84
C PHE A 117 15.23 3.60 -13.34
N PRO A 118 14.40 4.61 -13.03
CA PRO A 118 14.71 6.01 -13.32
C PRO A 118 15.91 6.42 -12.47
N ARG A 119 17.00 6.86 -13.13
CA ARG A 119 18.17 7.44 -12.46
C ARG A 119 17.82 8.85 -11.94
N ALA A 120 18.65 9.38 -11.05
CA ALA A 120 18.57 10.78 -10.64
C ALA A 120 18.41 11.72 -11.85
N GLY A 121 17.42 12.61 -11.82
CA GLY A 121 17.10 13.54 -12.90
C GLY A 121 16.28 12.95 -14.06
N THR A 122 15.89 11.67 -14.00
CA THR A 122 14.96 11.09 -14.99
C THR A 122 13.55 11.60 -14.73
N TRP A 123 12.94 12.21 -15.74
CA TRP A 123 11.56 12.68 -15.68
C TRP A 123 10.56 11.64 -16.17
N LEU A 124 9.46 11.52 -15.42
CA LEU A 124 8.32 10.67 -15.69
C LEU A 124 7.07 11.54 -15.87
N GLU A 125 6.21 11.11 -16.79
CA GLU A 125 4.83 11.58 -16.88
C GLU A 125 3.91 10.53 -16.28
N LEU A 126 3.19 10.88 -15.21
CA LEU A 126 2.25 9.99 -14.54
C LEU A 126 0.83 10.55 -14.64
N ALA A 127 -0.17 9.69 -14.42
CA ALA A 127 -1.56 10.10 -14.28
C ALA A 127 -2.07 10.91 -15.49
N ALA A 128 -1.75 10.44 -16.71
CA ALA A 128 -2.08 11.11 -17.97
C ALA A 128 -1.63 12.58 -18.04
N GLY A 129 -0.44 12.88 -17.52
CA GLY A 129 0.15 14.22 -17.60
C GLY A 129 -0.21 15.16 -16.46
N LEU A 130 -0.98 14.71 -15.47
CA LEU A 130 -1.35 15.49 -14.30
C LEU A 130 -0.24 15.58 -13.26
N ILE A 131 0.68 14.61 -13.26
CA ILE A 131 1.81 14.54 -12.32
C ILE A 131 3.10 14.39 -13.12
N ARG A 132 4.05 15.29 -12.85
CA ARG A 132 5.45 15.13 -13.24
C ARG A 132 6.21 14.52 -12.07
N ALA A 133 7.00 13.49 -12.34
CA ALA A 133 7.84 12.90 -11.31
C ALA A 133 9.30 12.88 -11.74
N GLU A 134 10.19 13.38 -10.89
CA GLU A 134 11.63 13.30 -11.07
C GLU A 134 12.19 12.19 -10.18
N GLY A 135 12.96 11.27 -10.75
CA GLY A 135 13.73 10.30 -9.96
C GLY A 135 14.81 11.00 -9.15
N ILE A 136 14.86 10.77 -7.83
CA ILE A 136 15.90 11.30 -6.94
C ILE A 136 16.96 10.24 -6.69
N SER A 137 16.56 9.07 -6.18
CA SER A 137 17.47 7.97 -5.86
C SER A 137 16.73 6.62 -5.80
N GLU A 138 17.46 5.54 -6.03
CA GLU A 138 16.98 4.17 -5.82
C GLU A 138 17.27 3.75 -4.37
N LEU A 139 16.28 3.14 -3.71
CA LEU A 139 16.37 2.64 -2.34
C LEU A 139 16.55 1.10 -2.28
N GLY A 140 16.56 0.45 -3.44
CA GLY A 140 16.63 -1.00 -3.59
C GLY A 140 15.28 -1.70 -3.42
N GLN A 141 15.24 -3.00 -3.75
CA GLN A 141 14.02 -3.84 -3.68
C GLN A 141 12.82 -3.25 -4.42
N GLY A 142 13.07 -2.57 -5.54
CA GLY A 142 12.03 -1.93 -6.33
C GLY A 142 11.55 -0.58 -5.80
N ARG A 143 12.15 -0.04 -4.73
CA ARG A 143 11.79 1.26 -4.15
C ARG A 143 12.67 2.39 -4.65
N ALA A 144 12.10 3.58 -4.78
CA ALA A 144 12.81 4.80 -5.13
C ALA A 144 12.19 6.03 -4.47
N LEU A 145 13.00 7.08 -4.32
CA LEU A 145 12.52 8.42 -4.02
C LEU A 145 12.18 9.15 -5.30
N LEU A 146 10.94 9.66 -5.36
CA LEU A 146 10.45 10.49 -6.46
C LEU A 146 10.07 11.87 -5.93
N ARG A 147 10.42 12.90 -6.69
CA ARG A 147 9.85 14.24 -6.50
C ARG A 147 8.65 14.40 -7.40
N LEU A 148 7.46 14.46 -6.83
CA LEU A 148 6.21 14.71 -7.55
C LEU A 148 5.96 16.21 -7.64
N GLN A 149 5.55 16.66 -8.81
CA GLN A 149 5.16 18.03 -9.08
C GLN A 149 3.82 18.05 -9.82
N HIS A 150 2.90 18.88 -9.35
CA HIS A 150 1.53 18.92 -9.85
C HIS A 150 0.88 20.30 -9.62
N ALA A 151 -0.21 20.56 -10.35
CA ALA A 151 -0.93 21.84 -10.32
C ALA A 151 -2.08 21.90 -9.30
N GLN A 152 -2.64 20.75 -8.92
CA GLN A 152 -3.79 20.59 -8.01
C GLN A 152 -3.41 19.72 -6.82
N PRO A 153 -4.10 19.73 -5.67
CA PRO A 153 -3.77 18.84 -4.54
C PRO A 153 -3.62 17.37 -4.97
N LEU A 154 -2.55 16.70 -4.51
CA LEU A 154 -2.22 15.34 -4.95
C LEU A 154 -3.38 14.38 -4.70
N LEU A 155 -4.03 14.48 -3.54
CA LEU A 155 -5.14 13.60 -3.18
C LEU A 155 -6.33 13.70 -4.15
N ASP A 156 -6.60 14.87 -4.72
CA ASP A 156 -7.68 15.06 -5.69
C ASP A 156 -7.33 14.42 -7.03
N ILE A 157 -6.05 14.48 -7.42
CA ILE A 157 -5.53 13.77 -8.59
C ILE A 157 -5.65 12.25 -8.35
N LEU A 158 -5.17 11.74 -7.22
CA LEU A 158 -5.25 10.32 -6.89
C LEU A 158 -6.69 9.81 -6.88
N LYS A 159 -7.65 10.55 -6.31
CA LYS A 159 -9.07 10.19 -6.36
C LYS A 159 -9.63 10.09 -7.77
N ARG A 160 -9.13 10.90 -8.70
CA ARG A 160 -9.61 10.95 -10.09
C ARG A 160 -8.99 9.88 -10.99
N VAL A 161 -7.69 9.64 -10.86
CA VAL A 161 -6.92 8.82 -11.82
C VAL A 161 -6.07 7.72 -11.18
N GLY A 162 -5.95 7.73 -9.85
CA GLY A 162 -5.29 6.65 -9.13
C GLY A 162 -6.10 5.37 -9.24
N THR A 163 -5.42 4.25 -9.39
CA THR A 163 -6.05 2.94 -9.35
C THR A 163 -5.88 2.32 -7.97
N MET A 164 -6.88 1.58 -7.51
CA MET A 164 -6.77 0.83 -6.27
C MET A 164 -5.80 -0.34 -6.52
N PRO A 165 -4.79 -0.57 -5.68
CA PRO A 165 -4.03 -1.80 -5.75
C PRO A 165 -4.98 -2.95 -5.38
N LEU A 166 -5.54 -3.62 -6.39
CA LEU A 166 -6.27 -4.87 -6.13
C LEU A 166 -5.28 -5.87 -5.55
N PRO A 167 -5.63 -6.56 -4.44
CA PRO A 167 -4.90 -7.74 -4.03
C PRO A 167 -4.93 -8.75 -5.18
N PRO A 168 -3.81 -9.43 -5.49
CA PRO A 168 -3.86 -10.58 -6.39
C PRO A 168 -4.65 -11.67 -5.66
N TYR A 169 -5.87 -11.94 -6.10
CA TYR A 169 -6.60 -13.18 -5.76
C TYR A 169 -6.51 -14.11 -6.97
#